data_AF-A0A958J0S0-F1
#
_entry.id   AF-A0A958J0S0-F1
#
_cell.length_a   1.000
_cell.length_b   1.000
_cell.length_c   1.000
_cell.angle_alpha   90.00
_cell.angle_beta   90.00
_cell.angle_gamma   90.00
#
_symmetry.space_group_name_H-M   'P 1'
#
loop_
_entity.id
_entity.type
_entity.pdbx_description
1 polymer ?
#
loop_
_entity_poly.entity_id
_entity_poly.type
_entity_poly.pdbx_seq_one_letter_code
_entity_poly.pdbx_strand_id
1 'polypeptide(L)'
;MTDKPDKNQVTIEPKENGPLLVKGLKTLKDAQGNPVEIKKDVIALCRCGASSNKPFCDGTHKTNGFTSAREISKPLDRERAYRGKSITVHDNRTICSHAAYCVKELKTVFKKDAQPWINPDGDSVDAIIRVVEKCPSGALSYEI
;
A
#
# COMPACT_ATOMS: atom_id res chain seq x y z
N MET A 1 -10.71 18.68 -7.94
CA MET A 1 -9.44 19.41 -8.07
C MET A 1 -8.39 18.39 -8.49
N THR A 2 -7.96 18.40 -9.75
CA THR A 2 -6.94 17.47 -10.24
C THR A 2 -5.58 18.10 -9.97
N ASP A 3 -4.91 17.66 -8.90
CA ASP A 3 -3.51 18.02 -8.66
C ASP A 3 -2.68 17.56 -9.86
N LYS A 4 -2.07 18.51 -10.58
CA LYS A 4 -1.06 18.20 -11.58
C LYS A 4 0.14 17.61 -10.84
N PRO A 5 0.67 16.44 -11.23
CA PRO A 5 1.81 15.86 -10.56
C PRO A 5 2.99 16.82 -10.64
N ASP A 6 3.55 17.14 -9.47
CA ASP A 6 4.74 17.97 -9.34
C ASP A 6 5.89 17.28 -10.10
N LYS A 7 6.49 17.98 -11.07
CA LYS A 7 7.62 17.47 -11.87
C LYS A 7 8.85 17.11 -11.02
N ASN A 8 8.91 17.55 -9.76
CA ASN A 8 9.96 17.20 -8.81
C ASN A 8 9.62 16.04 -7.87
N GLN A 9 8.43 15.44 -7.99
CA GLN A 9 8.01 14.36 -7.10
C GLN A 9 8.60 13.01 -7.53
N VAL A 10 9.25 12.33 -6.59
CA VAL A 10 9.68 10.93 -6.78
C VAL A 10 8.44 10.03 -6.65
N THR A 11 8.21 9.16 -7.63
CA THR A 11 7.14 8.15 -7.55
C THR A 11 7.72 6.74 -7.60
N ILE A 12 7.06 5.81 -6.90
CA ILE A 12 7.36 4.37 -6.94
C ILE A 12 6.06 3.65 -7.27
N GLU A 13 6.02 2.99 -8.42
CA GLU A 13 4.84 2.30 -8.95
C GLU A 13 5.12 0.80 -9.11
N PRO A 14 4.44 -0.09 -8.37
CA PRO A 14 4.54 -1.53 -8.63
C PRO A 14 3.86 -1.88 -9.95
N LYS A 15 4.56 -2.58 -10.84
CA LYS A 15 3.94 -3.21 -12.02
C LYS A 15 3.39 -4.58 -11.65
N GLU A 16 2.20 -4.92 -12.14
CA GLU A 16 1.63 -6.25 -12.02
C GLU A 16 2.64 -7.32 -12.47
N ASN A 17 2.86 -8.33 -11.63
CA ASN A 17 3.85 -9.39 -11.80
C ASN A 17 5.26 -8.90 -12.21
N GLY A 18 5.60 -7.66 -11.86
CA GLY A 18 6.77 -6.97 -12.38
C GLY A 18 7.52 -6.13 -11.36
N PRO A 19 8.48 -5.31 -11.82
CA PRO A 19 9.36 -4.52 -10.96
C PRO A 19 8.62 -3.36 -10.26
N LEU A 20 9.33 -2.68 -9.36
CA LEU A 20 8.98 -1.33 -8.93
C LEU A 20 9.55 -0.33 -9.93
N LEU A 21 8.71 0.48 -10.57
CA LEU A 21 9.15 1.59 -11.41
C LEU A 21 9.35 2.83 -10.54
N VAL A 22 10.58 3.32 -10.47
CA VAL A 22 10.92 4.56 -9.78
C VAL A 22 11.11 5.66 -10.80
N LYS A 23 10.38 6.77 -10.66
CA LYS A 23 10.46 7.94 -11.55
C LYS A 23 10.93 9.15 -10.77
N GLY A 24 11.71 10.02 -11.41
CA GLY A 24 12.16 11.30 -10.81
C GLY A 24 13.22 11.15 -9.71
N LEU A 25 13.85 9.98 -9.59
CA LEU A 25 14.86 9.72 -8.56
C LEU A 25 16.15 10.50 -8.83
N LYS A 26 16.57 11.34 -7.88
CA LYS A 26 17.82 12.12 -7.99
C LYS A 26 19.04 11.40 -7.43
N THR A 27 18.84 10.52 -6.45
CA THR A 27 19.94 9.86 -5.73
C THR A 27 19.59 8.41 -5.44
N LEU A 28 20.52 7.50 -5.75
CA LEU A 28 20.50 6.10 -5.34
C LEU A 28 21.85 5.77 -4.70
N LYS A 29 21.83 4.97 -3.63
CA LYS A 29 23.05 4.52 -2.95
C LYS A 29 23.05 3.01 -2.79
N ASP A 30 24.23 2.41 -2.76
CA ASP A 30 24.42 1.00 -2.40
C ASP A 30 24.39 0.79 -0.88
N ALA A 31 24.60 -0.45 -0.43
CA ALA A 31 24.58 -0.82 0.99
C ALA A 31 25.73 -0.16 1.80
N GLN A 32 26.79 0.28 1.14
CA GLN A 32 27.94 0.96 1.73
C GLN A 32 27.78 2.49 1.68
N GLY A 33 26.71 2.99 1.06
CA GLY A 33 26.43 4.40 0.91
C GLY A 33 27.06 5.05 -0.32
N ASN A 34 27.72 4.29 -1.19
CA ASN A 34 28.30 4.83 -2.43
C ASN A 34 27.19 5.20 -3.41
N PRO A 35 27.35 6.28 -4.19
CA PRO A 35 26.37 6.66 -5.20
C PRO A 35 26.30 5.61 -6.31
N VAL A 36 25.07 5.28 -6.73
CA VAL A 36 24.80 4.42 -7.88
C VAL A 36 24.35 5.31 -9.04
N GLU A 37 24.98 5.15 -10.20
CA GLU A 37 24.69 5.94 -11.39
C GLU A 37 23.26 5.71 -11.90
N ILE A 38 22.51 6.79 -12.10
CA ILE A 38 21.15 6.77 -12.65
C ILE A 38 21.21 7.30 -14.09
N LYS A 39 21.09 6.39 -15.07
CA LYS A 39 21.19 6.73 -16.51
C LYS A 39 19.84 7.04 -17.16
N LYS A 40 18.73 6.81 -16.47
CA LYS A 40 17.37 6.89 -17.02
C LYS A 40 16.43 7.57 -16.04
N ASP A 41 15.47 8.33 -16.56
CA ASP A 41 14.42 8.98 -15.77
C ASP A 41 13.51 7.99 -15.05
N VAL A 42 13.44 6.75 -15.57
CA VAL A 42 12.70 5.64 -14.97
C VAL A 42 13.66 4.49 -14.72
N ILE A 43 13.72 4.06 -13.46
CA ILE A 43 14.49 2.90 -13.01
C ILE A 43 13.52 1.78 -12.66
N ALA A 44 13.83 0.55 -13.07
CA ALA A 44 13.11 -0.63 -12.63
C ALA A 44 13.89 -1.35 -11.52
N LEU A 45 13.38 -1.36 -10.30
CA LEU A 45 13.95 -2.11 -9.18
C LEU A 45 13.35 -3.51 -9.09
N CYS A 46 14.20 -4.50 -8.83
CA CYS A 46 13.79 -5.89 -8.71
C CYS A 46 12.82 -6.06 -7.53
N ARG A 47 11.64 -6.61 -7.82
CA ARG A 47 10.65 -7.00 -6.80
C ARG A 47 10.50 -8.51 -6.65
N CYS A 48 10.88 -9.28 -7.67
CA CYS A 48 10.75 -10.74 -7.67
C CYS A 48 11.85 -11.49 -6.90
N GLY A 49 12.90 -10.80 -6.44
CA GLY A 49 14.03 -11.40 -5.72
C GLY A 49 15.04 -12.17 -6.59
N ALA A 50 14.72 -12.49 -7.83
CA ALA A 50 15.51 -13.39 -8.66
C ALA A 50 16.46 -12.72 -9.67
N SER A 51 16.49 -11.39 -9.76
CA SER A 51 17.38 -10.73 -10.74
C SER A 51 18.85 -11.05 -10.49
N SER A 52 19.63 -11.25 -11.55
CA SER A 52 21.10 -11.33 -11.53
C SER A 52 21.77 -9.95 -11.57
N ASN A 53 21.01 -8.88 -11.82
CA ASN A 53 21.49 -7.49 -11.88
C ASN A 53 20.94 -6.64 -10.72
N LYS A 54 20.91 -7.19 -9.50
CA LYS A 54 20.38 -6.50 -8.31
C LYS A 54 21.13 -5.19 -8.04
N PRO A 55 20.44 -4.14 -7.55
CA PRO A 55 19.03 -4.08 -7.15
C PRO A 55 18.06 -3.86 -8.33
N PHE A 56 18.56 -3.78 -9.55
CA PHE A 56 17.76 -3.50 -10.74
C PHE A 56 17.03 -4.75 -11.24
N CYS A 57 15.98 -4.51 -12.01
CA CYS A 57 15.25 -5.56 -12.70
C CYS A 57 15.92 -5.88 -14.05
N ASP A 58 16.15 -7.17 -14.32
CA ASP A 58 16.65 -7.70 -15.59
C ASP A 58 15.60 -8.45 -16.43
N GLY A 59 14.37 -8.55 -15.93
CA GLY A 59 13.29 -9.26 -16.59
C GLY A 59 13.06 -10.70 -16.11
N THR A 60 13.88 -11.22 -15.19
CA THR A 60 13.73 -12.59 -14.63
C THR A 60 12.34 -12.87 -14.06
N HIS A 61 11.62 -11.84 -13.58
CA HIS A 61 10.24 -11.96 -13.12
C HIS A 61 9.27 -12.57 -14.15
N LYS A 62 9.58 -12.47 -15.45
CA LYS A 62 8.73 -12.99 -16.53
C LYS A 62 8.77 -14.52 -16.64
N THR A 63 9.82 -15.15 -16.11
CA THR A 63 10.08 -16.58 -16.32
C THR A 63 10.23 -17.36 -15.02
N ASN A 64 10.35 -16.69 -13.87
CA ASN A 64 10.57 -17.34 -12.57
C ASN A 64 9.29 -17.61 -11.77
N GLY A 65 8.12 -17.45 -12.37
CA GLY A 65 6.83 -17.65 -11.69
C GLY A 65 6.45 -16.55 -10.69
N PHE A 66 7.12 -15.39 -10.71
CA PHE A 66 6.76 -14.29 -9.83
C PHE A 66 5.34 -13.79 -10.09
N THR A 67 4.54 -13.80 -9.03
CA THR A 67 3.20 -13.21 -9.03
C THR A 67 3.12 -12.07 -8.03
N SER A 68 2.48 -10.98 -8.43
CA SER A 68 2.06 -9.93 -7.51
C SER A 68 0.72 -10.21 -6.87
N ALA A 69 0.03 -11.27 -7.32
CA ALA A 69 -1.11 -11.77 -6.59
C ALA A 69 -0.65 -12.17 -5.19
N ARG A 70 -1.48 -11.83 -4.22
CA ARG A 70 -1.30 -12.29 -2.87
C ARG A 70 -1.56 -13.78 -2.84
N GLU A 71 -0.63 -14.59 -2.33
CA GLU A 71 -0.94 -15.99 -2.03
C GLU A 71 -1.90 -16.08 -0.85
N ILE A 72 -3.16 -16.36 -1.15
CA ILE A 72 -4.24 -16.60 -0.19
C ILE A 72 -4.34 -18.12 0.05
N SER A 73 -3.20 -18.78 0.33
CA SER A 73 -3.16 -20.24 0.52
C SER A 73 -3.82 -20.72 1.82
N LYS A 74 -4.35 -19.80 2.62
CA LYS A 74 -5.20 -20.07 3.78
C LYS A 74 -6.50 -19.28 3.60
N PRO A 75 -7.68 -19.80 4.01
CA PRO A 75 -8.90 -19.00 4.01
C PRO A 75 -8.67 -17.76 4.88
N LEU A 76 -8.60 -16.60 4.21
CA LEU A 76 -8.30 -15.29 4.81
C LEU A 76 -9.59 -14.54 5.17
N ASP A 77 -10.71 -15.24 5.25
CA ASP A 77 -11.98 -14.60 5.57
C ASP A 77 -12.11 -14.44 7.09
N ARG A 78 -11.48 -13.38 7.58
CA ARG A 78 -11.77 -12.79 8.88
C ARG A 78 -12.28 -11.37 8.66
N GLU A 79 -13.05 -11.15 7.60
CA GLU A 79 -13.70 -9.87 7.40
C GLU A 79 -14.66 -9.62 8.57
N ARG A 80 -14.54 -8.46 9.18
CA ARG A 80 -15.38 -8.01 10.28
C ARG A 80 -16.13 -6.77 9.83
N ALA A 81 -17.46 -6.83 9.87
CA ALA A 81 -18.31 -5.68 9.65
C ALA A 81 -18.61 -4.99 10.99
N TYR A 82 -18.34 -3.69 11.05
CA TYR A 82 -18.69 -2.81 12.17
C TYR A 82 -19.81 -1.90 11.68
N ARG A 83 -21.05 -2.19 12.11
CA ARG A 83 -22.25 -1.47 11.68
C ARG A 83 -22.47 -0.25 12.57
N GLY A 84 -22.51 0.94 11.96
CA GLY A 84 -22.98 2.18 12.61
C GLY A 84 -24.38 2.58 12.14
N LYS A 85 -24.79 3.80 12.47
CA LYS A 85 -26.09 4.36 12.11
C LYS A 85 -26.21 4.72 10.63
N SER A 86 -25.10 5.14 10.01
CA SER A 86 -25.09 5.69 8.64
C SER A 86 -23.98 5.12 7.75
N ILE A 87 -23.17 4.20 8.27
CA ILE A 87 -22.08 3.55 7.55
C ILE A 87 -21.72 2.23 8.23
N THR A 88 -21.48 1.18 7.46
CA THR A 88 -20.75 -0.01 7.94
C THR A 88 -19.30 0.11 7.50
N VAL A 89 -18.37 -0.07 8.43
CA VAL A 89 -16.95 -0.18 8.12
C VAL A 89 -16.56 -1.64 8.14
N HIS A 90 -15.97 -2.12 7.05
CA HIS A 90 -15.46 -3.47 6.90
C HIS A 90 -13.96 -3.48 7.17
N ASP A 91 -13.51 -4.53 7.83
CA ASP A 91 -12.11 -4.74 8.17
C ASP A 91 -11.70 -6.16 7.84
N ASN A 92 -10.72 -6.30 6.96
CA ASN A 92 -10.03 -7.54 6.71
C ASN A 92 -8.57 -7.42 7.18
N ARG A 93 -8.35 -7.63 8.49
CA ARG A 93 -6.99 -7.62 9.09
C ARG A 93 -6.02 -8.55 8.42
N THR A 94 -6.52 -9.62 7.80
CA THR A 94 -5.64 -10.56 7.12
C THR A 94 -4.90 -9.85 5.99
N ILE A 95 -5.51 -8.86 5.34
CA ILE A 95 -4.89 -8.11 4.25
C ILE A 95 -4.23 -6.79 4.64
N CYS A 96 -4.23 -6.44 5.93
CA CYS A 96 -3.68 -5.18 6.42
C CYS A 96 -2.17 -5.00 6.13
N SER A 97 -1.82 -3.92 5.41
CA SER A 97 -0.44 -3.46 5.20
C SER A 97 0.20 -2.79 6.42
N HIS A 98 -0.57 -2.55 7.48
CA HIS A 98 -0.14 -1.81 8.67
C HIS A 98 0.42 -0.40 8.39
N ALA A 99 -0.04 0.26 7.31
CA ALA A 99 0.31 1.66 7.00
C ALA A 99 -0.11 2.67 8.09
N ALA A 100 -1.02 2.26 8.99
CA ALA A 100 -1.41 2.96 10.21
C ALA A 100 -2.15 4.31 10.01
N TYR A 101 -2.58 4.67 8.79
CA TYR A 101 -3.41 5.86 8.56
C TYR A 101 -4.66 5.88 9.46
N CYS A 102 -5.37 4.76 9.55
CA CYS A 102 -6.58 4.63 10.36
C CYS A 102 -6.39 5.02 11.84
N VAL A 103 -5.48 4.32 12.54
CA VAL A 103 -5.23 4.53 13.98
C VAL A 103 -4.47 5.83 14.28
N LYS A 104 -3.80 6.44 13.29
CA LYS A 104 -3.09 7.71 13.47
C LYS A 104 -4.00 8.92 13.24
N GLU A 105 -4.84 8.86 12.21
CA GLU A 105 -5.60 10.03 11.74
C GLU A 105 -7.01 10.13 12.34
N LEU A 106 -7.66 9.02 12.71
CA LEU A 106 -9.05 9.04 13.19
C LEU A 106 -9.26 8.12 14.40
N LYS A 107 -8.64 8.49 15.52
CA LYS A 107 -8.67 7.74 16.79
C LYS A 107 -10.06 7.66 17.44
N THR A 108 -10.96 8.56 17.06
CA THR A 108 -12.38 8.55 17.47
C THR A 108 -13.10 7.31 16.94
N VAL A 109 -12.69 6.84 15.76
CA VAL A 109 -13.24 5.68 15.05
C VAL A 109 -12.37 4.44 15.19
N PHE A 110 -11.05 4.53 14.93
CA PHE A 110 -10.15 3.37 14.93
C PHE A 110 -9.32 3.28 16.22
N LYS A 111 -9.80 2.50 17.19
CA LYS A 111 -9.24 2.37 18.54
C LYS A 111 -8.34 1.14 18.68
N LYS A 112 -7.02 1.31 18.51
CA LYS A 112 -6.03 0.22 18.54
C LYS A 112 -6.18 -0.73 19.74
N ASP A 113 -6.44 -0.16 20.91
CA ASP A 113 -6.43 -0.87 22.20
C ASP A 113 -7.85 -0.96 22.82
N ALA A 114 -8.90 -0.95 22.00
CA ALA A 114 -10.28 -1.08 22.47
C ALA A 114 -11.07 -2.20 21.77
N GLN A 115 -12.14 -2.63 22.43
CA GLN A 115 -13.14 -3.54 21.88
C GLN A 115 -14.53 -2.88 21.97
N PRO A 116 -15.24 -2.66 20.85
CA PRO A 116 -14.81 -2.94 19.46
C PRO A 116 -13.65 -2.03 19.01
N TRP A 117 -12.84 -2.55 18.09
CA TRP A 117 -11.73 -1.78 17.49
C TRP A 117 -12.26 -0.58 16.70
N ILE A 118 -13.30 -0.78 15.90
CA ILE A 118 -13.87 0.25 15.05
C ILE A 118 -15.19 0.71 15.65
N ASN A 119 -15.32 2.03 15.82
CA ASN A 119 -16.54 2.72 16.21
C ASN A 119 -17.05 3.55 15.03
N PRO A 120 -17.94 3.01 14.17
CA PRO A 120 -18.41 3.71 12.97
C PRO A 120 -19.25 4.95 13.27
N ASP A 121 -19.73 5.12 14.50
CA ASP A 121 -20.42 6.33 14.96
C ASP A 121 -19.48 7.31 15.68
N GLY A 122 -18.16 7.09 15.61
CA GLY A 122 -17.17 7.89 16.31
C GLY A 122 -16.88 9.25 15.68
N ASP A 123 -17.25 9.45 14.42
CA ASP A 123 -17.01 10.68 13.67
C ASP A 123 -18.00 10.80 12.49
N SER A 124 -17.87 11.85 11.67
CA SER A 124 -18.69 12.00 10.46
C SER A 124 -18.38 10.93 9.41
N VAL A 125 -19.39 10.56 8.62
CA VAL A 125 -19.26 9.62 7.49
C VAL A 125 -18.12 10.06 6.54
N ASP A 126 -18.04 11.36 6.21
CA ASP A 126 -16.99 11.90 5.36
C ASP A 126 -15.58 11.73 5.94
N ALA A 127 -15.42 11.93 7.27
CA ALA A 127 -14.14 11.73 7.94
C ALA A 127 -13.72 10.26 7.91
N ILE A 128 -14.68 9.34 8.06
CA ILE A 128 -14.45 7.89 8.00
C ILE A 128 -14.03 7.49 6.59
N ILE A 129 -14.79 7.86 5.55
CA ILE A 129 -14.49 7.56 4.15
C ILE A 129 -13.08 8.03 3.79
N ARG A 130 -12.75 9.30 4.08
CA ARG A 130 -11.43 9.89 3.80
C ARG A 130 -10.27 9.07 4.35
N VAL A 131 -10.44 8.44 5.52
CA VAL A 131 -9.38 7.64 6.15
C VAL A 131 -9.39 6.19 5.67
N VAL A 132 -10.57 5.62 5.40
CA VAL A 132 -10.70 4.28 4.81
C VAL A 132 -10.05 4.23 3.42
N GLU A 133 -10.28 5.23 2.57
CA GLU A 133 -9.70 5.32 1.22
C GLU A 133 -8.17 5.43 1.19
N LYS A 134 -7.54 5.85 2.31
CA LYS A 134 -6.08 5.84 2.45
C LYS A 134 -5.49 4.46 2.71
N CYS A 135 -6.31 3.42 2.95
CA CYS A 135 -5.83 2.07 3.20
C CYS A 135 -5.24 1.45 1.93
N PRO A 136 -3.90 1.34 1.79
CA PRO A 136 -3.31 0.96 0.51
C PRO A 136 -3.51 -0.52 0.18
N SER A 137 -3.90 -1.32 1.16
CA SER A 137 -4.16 -2.75 0.99
C SER A 137 -5.64 -3.08 0.77
N GLY A 138 -6.55 -2.09 0.85
CA GLY A 138 -7.99 -2.35 0.86
C GLY A 138 -8.48 -3.15 2.07
N ALA A 139 -7.66 -3.21 3.14
CA ALA A 139 -8.04 -3.91 4.38
C ALA A 139 -9.20 -3.22 5.10
N LEU A 140 -9.43 -1.94 4.80
CA LEU A 140 -10.63 -1.22 5.20
C LEU A 140 -11.46 -0.92 3.95
N SER A 141 -12.76 -1.12 4.06
CA SER A 141 -13.77 -0.72 3.07
C SER A 141 -15.06 -0.30 3.79
N TYR A 142 -16.08 0.17 3.06
CA TYR A 142 -17.32 0.63 3.67
C TYR A 142 -18.55 0.39 2.78
N GLU A 143 -19.72 0.37 3.42
CA GLU A 143 -21.06 0.37 2.80
C GLU A 143 -21.93 1.47 3.46
N ILE A 144 -22.83 2.12 2.72
CA ILE A 144 -23.74 3.20 3.18
C ILE A 144 -25.18 2.82 2.86
#